data_AF-A0A125SMR9-F1
#
_entry.id   AF-A0A125SMR9-F1
#
_cell.length_a   1.000
_cell.length_b   1.000
_cell.length_c   1.000
_cell.angle_alpha   90.00
_cell.angle_beta   90.00
_cell.angle_gamma   90.00
#
_symmetry.space_group_name_H-M   'P 1'
#
loop_
_entity.id
_entity.type
_entity.pdbx_description
1 polymer ?
#
loop_
_entity_poly.entity_id
_entity_poly.type
_entity_poly.pdbx_seq_one_letter_code
_entity_poly.pdbx_strand_id
1 'polypeptide(L)'
;MLSKSIGRPVALQSSIRPGQAAKGLRRLTLDPEMDRHARAAIEAYADSCADETPWLADILRKRLDALSRSVERVGDQFDRVHDDQDEPIQLTHCEHTARRLITFARMCANAREDYSAAAWDHVMKSIDRMLIQMR
;
A
#
# COMPACT_ATOMS: atom_id res chain seq x y z
N MET A 1 22.46 -2.89 44.78
CA MET A 1 21.88 -4.07 44.10
C MET A 1 20.40 -3.80 43.87
N LEU A 2 19.98 -3.58 42.63
CA LEU A 2 18.57 -3.64 42.20
C LEU A 2 18.61 -3.90 40.68
N SER A 3 18.25 -5.12 40.32
CA SER A 3 18.28 -5.72 39.00
C SER A 3 17.28 -5.04 38.04
N LYS A 4 17.80 -4.39 36.98
CA LYS A 4 16.98 -3.95 35.84
C LYS A 4 16.73 -5.13 34.91
N SER A 5 15.52 -5.67 34.93
CA SER A 5 15.04 -6.61 33.91
C SER A 5 14.94 -5.89 32.57
N ILE A 6 15.89 -6.20 31.68
CA ILE A 6 15.84 -5.81 30.27
C ILE A 6 14.68 -6.57 29.63
N GLY A 7 13.54 -5.89 29.49
CA GLY A 7 12.48 -6.35 28.61
C GLY A 7 13.01 -6.37 27.19
N ARG A 8 13.25 -7.57 26.65
CA ARG A 8 13.59 -7.76 25.25
C ARG A 8 12.47 -7.19 24.38
N PRO A 9 12.76 -6.33 23.39
CA PRO A 9 11.78 -6.04 22.36
C PRO A 9 11.45 -7.33 21.62
N VAL A 10 10.16 -7.56 21.33
CA VAL A 10 9.71 -8.60 20.39
C VAL A 10 10.26 -8.20 19.03
N ALA A 11 11.46 -8.67 18.76
CA ALA A 11 12.09 -8.56 17.46
C ALA A 11 11.19 -9.33 16.49
N LEU A 12 10.71 -8.65 15.45
CA LEU A 12 10.10 -9.29 14.28
C LEU A 12 11.20 -10.08 13.55
N GLN A 13 11.62 -11.19 14.16
CA GLN A 13 12.66 -12.10 13.68
C GLN A 13 12.06 -13.07 12.67
N SER A 14 11.38 -12.56 11.64
CA SER A 14 11.22 -13.33 10.41
C SER A 14 12.32 -12.88 9.47
N SER A 15 13.51 -13.46 9.65
CA SER A 15 14.50 -13.51 8.58
C SER A 15 13.84 -14.24 7.42
N ILE A 16 13.39 -13.49 6.41
CA ILE A 16 12.89 -14.07 5.16
C ILE A 16 14.12 -14.69 4.49
N ARG A 17 14.39 -15.96 4.81
CA ARG A 17 15.43 -16.74 4.16
C ARG A 17 14.89 -17.17 2.79
N PRO A 18 15.52 -16.74 1.68
CA PRO A 18 15.13 -17.21 0.35
C PRO A 18 15.46 -18.72 0.29
N GLY A 19 14.44 -19.57 0.39
CA GLY A 19 14.60 -21.03 0.37
C GLY A 19 13.85 -21.80 1.45
N GLN A 20 13.24 -21.14 2.45
CA GLN A 20 12.35 -21.82 3.38
C GLN A 20 11.01 -22.10 2.68
N ALA A 21 10.81 -23.33 2.20
CA ALA A 21 9.53 -23.76 1.63
C ALA A 21 8.43 -23.45 2.65
N ALA A 22 7.50 -22.59 2.24
CA ALA A 22 6.53 -21.98 3.12
C ALA A 22 5.44 -23.00 3.49
N LYS A 23 5.79 -23.89 4.42
CA LYS A 23 4.95 -24.96 4.94
C LYS A 23 3.82 -24.32 5.74
N GLY A 24 2.68 -24.08 5.07
CA GLY A 24 1.50 -23.44 5.65
C GLY A 24 0.94 -22.24 4.89
N LEU A 25 1.51 -21.85 3.74
CA LEU A 25 0.86 -20.83 2.91
C LEU A 25 -0.45 -21.39 2.33
N ARG A 26 -1.56 -20.76 2.73
CA ARG A 26 -2.85 -20.98 2.10
C ARG A 26 -2.87 -20.27 0.76
N ARG A 27 -3.40 -20.93 -0.27
CA ARG A 27 -3.70 -20.28 -1.55
C ARG A 27 -4.75 -19.19 -1.29
N LEU A 28 -4.34 -17.94 -1.42
CA LEU A 28 -5.21 -16.78 -1.35
C LEU A 28 -5.51 -16.34 -2.78
N THR A 29 -6.78 -16.41 -3.18
CA THR A 29 -7.25 -15.85 -4.45
C THR A 29 -7.77 -14.46 -4.15
N LEU A 30 -7.17 -13.44 -4.77
CA LEU A 30 -7.64 -12.07 -4.67
C LEU A 30 -8.74 -11.83 -5.71
N ASP A 31 -9.83 -11.18 -5.31
CA ASP A 31 -10.96 -10.85 -6.19
C ASP A 31 -10.85 -9.39 -6.68
N PRO A 32 -10.56 -9.13 -7.96
CA PRO A 32 -10.38 -7.77 -8.49
C PRO A 32 -11.60 -6.84 -8.34
N GLU A 33 -12.82 -7.40 -8.32
CA GLU A 33 -14.04 -6.60 -8.17
C GLU A 33 -14.11 -6.01 -6.76
N MET A 34 -13.94 -6.87 -5.74
CA MET A 34 -14.16 -6.51 -4.34
C MET A 34 -12.89 -6.07 -3.62
N ASP A 35 -11.71 -6.51 -4.08
CA ASP A 35 -10.44 -6.28 -3.40
C ASP A 35 -9.57 -5.24 -4.14
N ARG A 36 -9.44 -4.08 -3.51
CA ARG A 36 -8.50 -3.02 -3.95
C ARG A 36 -7.04 -3.49 -4.03
N HIS A 37 -6.62 -4.45 -3.22
CA HIS A 37 -5.24 -4.97 -3.24
C HIS A 37 -5.00 -5.86 -4.46
N ALA A 38 -6.04 -6.56 -4.93
CA ALA A 38 -6.00 -7.25 -6.21
C ALA A 38 -5.79 -6.24 -7.35
N ARG A 39 -6.49 -5.10 -7.31
CA ARG A 39 -6.36 -4.02 -8.30
C ARG A 39 -4.97 -3.39 -8.27
N ALA A 40 -4.43 -3.09 -7.09
CA ALA A 40 -3.05 -2.61 -6.93
C ALA A 40 -2.02 -3.60 -7.50
N ALA A 41 -2.19 -4.91 -7.26
CA ALA A 41 -1.29 -5.91 -7.82
C ALA A 41 -1.34 -5.96 -9.36
N ILE A 42 -2.52 -5.83 -9.95
CA ILE A 42 -2.71 -5.77 -11.41
C ILE A 42 -2.03 -4.51 -11.98
N GLU A 43 -2.19 -3.36 -11.33
CA GLU A 43 -1.59 -2.09 -11.74
C GLU A 43 -0.07 -2.15 -11.69
N ALA A 44 0.51 -2.58 -10.58
CA ALA A 44 1.96 -2.75 -10.44
C ALA A 44 2.54 -3.71 -11.51
N TYR A 45 1.81 -4.78 -11.83
CA TYR A 45 2.23 -5.70 -12.88
C TYR A 45 2.14 -5.08 -14.28
N ALA A 46 1.09 -4.28 -14.54
CA ALA A 46 0.95 -3.56 -15.81
C ALA A 46 2.09 -2.56 -16.02
N ASP A 47 2.49 -1.83 -14.97
CA ASP A 47 3.62 -0.90 -15.04
C ASP A 47 4.95 -1.65 -15.22
N SER A 48 5.15 -2.76 -14.52
CA SER A 48 6.37 -3.57 -14.66
C SER A 48 6.53 -4.19 -16.05
N CYS A 49 5.44 -4.51 -16.75
CA CYS A 49 5.48 -5.18 -18.05
C CYS A 49 5.24 -4.24 -19.24
N ALA A 50 5.12 -2.93 -18.99
CA ALA A 50 4.82 -1.94 -20.02
C ALA A 50 5.90 -1.86 -21.11
N ASP A 51 7.17 -2.02 -20.75
CA ASP A 51 8.30 -1.95 -21.69
C ASP A 51 8.49 -3.27 -22.47
N GLU A 52 8.30 -4.41 -21.79
CA GLU A 52 8.51 -5.74 -22.40
C GLU A 52 7.30 -6.21 -23.21
N THR A 53 6.10 -5.92 -22.73
CA THR A 53 4.81 -6.35 -23.32
C THR A 53 3.76 -5.25 -23.27
N PRO A 54 3.89 -4.19 -24.10
CA PRO A 54 2.98 -3.03 -24.05
C PRO A 54 1.50 -3.41 -24.23
N TRP A 55 1.21 -4.36 -25.12
CA TRP A 55 -0.16 -4.81 -25.39
C TRP A 55 -0.83 -5.45 -24.17
N LEU A 56 -0.06 -6.12 -23.31
CA LEU A 56 -0.58 -6.73 -22.08
C LEU A 56 -0.87 -5.66 -21.04
N ALA A 57 0.07 -4.73 -20.85
CA ALA A 57 -0.12 -3.58 -19.97
C ALA A 57 -1.40 -2.80 -20.32
N ASP A 58 -1.64 -2.55 -21.61
CA ASP A 58 -2.87 -1.88 -22.08
C ASP A 58 -4.15 -2.66 -21.77
N ILE A 59 -4.14 -3.99 -21.92
CA ILE A 59 -5.29 -4.84 -21.56
C ILE A 59 -5.56 -4.77 -20.05
N LEU A 60 -4.51 -4.83 -19.24
CA LEU A 60 -4.62 -4.77 -17.78
C LEU A 60 -5.16 -3.41 -17.32
N ARG A 61 -4.68 -2.31 -17.91
CA ARG A 61 -5.18 -0.95 -17.65
C ARG A 61 -6.65 -0.80 -18.03
N LYS A 62 -7.04 -1.23 -19.24
CA LYS A 62 -8.45 -1.23 -19.67
C LYS A 62 -9.35 -2.03 -18.73
N ARG A 63 -8.85 -3.15 -18.21
CA ARG A 63 -9.57 -3.97 -17.24
C ARG A 63 -9.72 -3.24 -15.90
N LEU A 64 -8.67 -2.59 -15.40
CA LEU A 64 -8.73 -1.78 -14.18
C LEU A 64 -9.72 -0.61 -14.30
N ASP A 65 -9.77 0.05 -15.46
CA ASP A 65 -10.74 1.13 -15.70
C ASP A 65 -12.18 0.59 -15.65
N ALA A 66 -12.42 -0.60 -16.19
CA ALA A 66 -13.73 -1.24 -16.16
C ALA A 66 -14.15 -1.61 -14.72
N LEU A 67 -13.21 -2.14 -13.93
CA LEU A 67 -13.41 -2.46 -12.51
C LEU A 67 -13.64 -1.21 -11.66
N SER A 68 -12.91 -0.13 -11.92
CA SER A 68 -13.08 1.11 -11.15
C SER A 68 -14.46 1.73 -11.41
N ARG A 69 -14.92 1.72 -12.66
CA ARG A 69 -16.28 2.15 -13.05
C ARG A 69 -17.41 1.23 -12.52
N SER A 70 -17.13 -0.02 -12.15
CA SER A 70 -18.13 -0.88 -11.49
C SER A 70 -18.25 -0.53 -10.01
N VAL A 71 -17.14 -0.18 -9.35
CA VAL A 71 -17.07 0.18 -7.93
C VAL A 71 -17.62 1.59 -7.64
N GLU A 72 -17.35 2.58 -8.49
CA GLU A 72 -17.85 3.96 -8.32
C GLU A 72 -19.39 4.02 -8.29
N ARG A 73 -20.07 3.15 -9.05
CA ARG A 73 -21.55 3.03 -9.01
C ARG A 73 -22.10 2.56 -7.66
N VAL A 74 -21.27 1.97 -6.80
CA VAL A 74 -21.63 1.53 -5.45
C VAL A 74 -21.23 2.58 -4.39
N GLY A 75 -20.33 3.51 -4.74
CA GLY A 75 -19.71 4.48 -3.81
C GLY A 75 -20.50 5.77 -3.55
N ASP A 76 -21.65 5.98 -4.18
CA ASP A 76 -22.40 7.25 -4.18
C ASP A 76 -23.10 7.59 -2.83
N GLN A 77 -22.69 6.97 -1.72
CA GLN A 77 -23.35 7.10 -0.41
C GLN A 77 -22.50 7.72 0.71
N PHE A 78 -21.17 7.87 0.56
CA PHE A 78 -20.32 8.27 1.71
C PHE A 78 -19.24 9.36 1.47
N ASP A 79 -19.22 10.06 0.34
CA ASP A 79 -18.12 11.01 0.05
C ASP A 79 -18.55 12.49 -0.17
N ARG A 80 -19.59 12.94 0.52
CA ARG A 80 -19.94 14.38 0.55
C ARG A 80 -19.56 15.04 1.87
N VAL A 81 -18.27 15.04 2.19
CA VAL A 81 -17.67 16.05 3.06
C VAL A 81 -16.20 16.24 2.66
N HIS A 82 -15.93 17.01 1.60
CA HIS A 82 -14.73 17.86 1.49
C HIS A 82 -15.11 19.08 0.64
N ASP A 83 -15.02 20.24 1.27
CA ASP A 83 -15.15 21.58 0.68
C ASP A 83 -13.74 22.07 0.32
N ASP A 84 -13.67 22.98 -0.64
CA ASP A 84 -12.50 23.58 -1.31
C ASP A 84 -11.80 22.84 -2.47
N GLN A 85 -11.48 23.66 -3.47
CA GLN A 85 -11.31 23.37 -4.89
C GLN A 85 -9.91 22.86 -5.28
N ASP A 86 -9.59 21.63 -4.90
CA ASP A 86 -8.60 20.82 -5.63
C ASP A 86 -9.34 19.60 -6.15
N GLU A 87 -9.42 19.42 -7.47
CA GLU A 87 -9.95 18.17 -8.04
C GLU A 87 -9.15 17.03 -7.38
N PRO A 88 -9.79 16.13 -6.59
CA PRO A 88 -9.05 15.15 -5.82
C PRO A 88 -8.30 14.30 -6.82
N ILE A 89 -6.98 14.48 -6.85
CA ILE A 89 -6.10 13.72 -7.70
C ILE A 89 -6.39 12.25 -7.43
N GLN A 90 -6.96 11.56 -8.42
CA GLN A 90 -7.25 10.15 -8.28
C GLN A 90 -5.92 9.41 -8.12
N LEU A 91 -5.69 8.88 -6.92
CA LEU A 91 -4.50 8.11 -6.60
C LEU A 91 -4.58 6.76 -7.28
N THR A 92 -3.44 6.24 -7.75
CA THR A 92 -3.33 4.86 -8.22
C THR A 92 -3.66 3.88 -7.09
N HIS A 93 -4.11 2.66 -7.40
CA HIS A 93 -4.41 1.64 -6.38
C HIS A 93 -3.13 1.25 -5.60
N CYS A 94 -1.99 1.25 -6.29
CA CYS A 94 -0.65 1.11 -5.72
C CYS A 94 -0.35 2.22 -4.71
N GLU A 95 -0.55 3.48 -5.07
CA GLU A 95 -0.32 4.62 -4.19
C GLU A 95 -1.20 4.54 -2.93
N HIS A 96 -2.50 4.26 -3.10
CA HIS A 96 -3.42 4.14 -1.97
C HIS A 96 -3.00 3.01 -1.01
N THR A 97 -2.49 1.90 -1.55
CA THR A 97 -1.95 0.79 -0.75
C THR A 97 -0.69 1.20 0.00
N ALA A 98 0.26 1.86 -0.67
CA ALA A 98 1.51 2.33 -0.06
C ALA A 98 1.23 3.30 1.10
N ARG A 99 0.37 4.32 0.88
CA ARG A 99 -0.02 5.29 1.91
C ARG A 99 -0.62 4.62 3.15
N ARG A 100 -1.48 3.62 2.97
CA ARG A 100 -2.07 2.86 4.09
C ARG A 100 -1.03 2.05 4.86
N LEU A 101 -0.13 1.35 4.17
CA LEU A 101 0.94 0.57 4.80
C LEU A 101 1.88 1.47 5.61
N ILE A 102 2.23 2.63 5.07
CA ILE A 102 3.11 3.59 5.74
C ILE A 102 2.40 4.24 6.92
N THR A 103 1.12 4.59 6.78
CA THR A 103 0.30 5.09 7.91
C THR A 103 0.23 4.05 9.02
N PHE A 104 0.03 2.78 8.67
CA PHE A 104 0.07 1.67 9.61
C PHE A 104 1.45 1.52 10.28
N ALA A 105 2.53 1.58 9.51
CA ALA A 105 3.89 1.54 10.04
C ALA A 105 4.15 2.71 11.03
N ARG A 106 3.66 3.92 10.71
CA ARG A 106 3.74 5.08 11.60
C ARG A 106 2.95 4.87 12.89
N MET A 107 1.74 4.31 12.82
CA MET A 107 0.96 3.96 14.01
C MET A 107 1.71 2.97 14.91
N CYS A 108 2.29 1.92 14.32
CA CYS A 108 3.11 0.95 15.06
C CYS A 108 4.37 1.58 15.66
N ALA A 109 5.03 2.49 14.92
CA ALA A 109 6.21 3.19 15.40
C ALA A 109 5.89 4.14 16.56
N ASN A 110 4.74 4.82 16.52
CA ASN A 110 4.29 5.71 17.59
C ASN A 110 4.05 4.99 18.93
N ALA A 111 3.81 3.68 18.90
CA ALA A 111 3.70 2.87 20.11
C ALA A 111 5.07 2.55 20.76
N ARG A 112 6.19 2.95 20.15
CA ARG A 112 7.54 2.68 20.66
C ARG A 112 8.12 3.91 21.37
N GLU A 113 8.94 3.67 22.39
CA GLU A 113 9.57 4.73 23.21
C GLU A 113 10.59 5.58 22.42
N ASP A 114 11.12 5.06 21.31
CA ASP A 114 12.08 5.73 20.43
C ASP A 114 11.41 6.51 19.27
N TYR A 115 10.09 6.72 19.34
CA TYR A 115 9.36 7.45 18.31
C TYR A 115 9.79 8.93 18.22
N SER A 116 10.32 9.31 17.06
CA SER A 116 10.59 10.71 16.71
C SER A 116 9.60 11.18 15.64
N ALA A 117 8.72 12.11 16.01
CA ALA A 117 7.76 12.69 15.08
C ALA A 117 8.45 13.42 13.91
N ALA A 118 9.56 14.11 14.17
CA ALA A 118 10.34 14.81 13.15
C ALA A 118 10.97 13.84 12.14
N ALA A 119 11.49 12.69 12.60
CA ALA A 119 12.02 11.67 11.70
C ALA A 119 10.95 11.09 10.77
N TRP A 120 9.75 10.83 11.30
CA TRP A 120 8.63 10.32 10.51
C TRP A 120 8.06 11.34 9.52
N ASP A 121 8.08 12.63 9.85
CA ASP A 121 7.71 13.69 8.91
C ASP A 121 8.64 13.71 7.68
N HIS A 122 9.95 13.55 7.88
CA HIS A 122 10.91 13.42 6.77
C HIS A 122 10.63 12.18 5.91
N VAL A 123 10.33 11.04 6.53
CA VAL A 123 9.97 9.80 5.82
C VAL A 123 8.71 10.01 4.96
N MET A 124 7.66 10.60 5.53
CA MET A 124 6.42 10.89 4.81
C MET A 124 6.66 11.82 3.61
N LYS A 125 7.39 12.92 3.81
CA LYS A 125 7.73 13.86 2.73
C LYS A 125 8.56 13.20 1.62
N SER A 126 9.48 12.32 1.99
CA SER A 126 10.27 11.56 1.00
C SER A 126 9.40 10.59 0.21
N ILE A 127 8.46 9.92 0.87
CA ILE A 127 7.52 9.00 0.24
C ILE A 127 6.57 9.75 -0.69
N ASP A 128 6.00 10.87 -0.25
CA ASP A 128 5.13 11.70 -1.10
C ASP A 128 5.87 12.14 -2.36
N ARG A 129 7.13 12.57 -2.21
CA ARG A 129 7.97 12.92 -3.36
C ARG A 129 8.19 11.74 -4.31
N MET A 130 8.47 10.54 -3.80
CA MET A 130 8.65 9.34 -4.63
C MET A 130 7.36 8.93 -5.32
N LEU A 131 6.21 8.97 -4.63
CA LEU A 131 4.91 8.65 -5.20
C LEU A 131 4.54 9.59 -6.35
N ILE A 132 4.85 10.89 -6.21
CA ILE A 132 4.69 11.88 -7.28
C ILE A 132 5.59 11.58 -8.48
N GLN A 133 6.80 11.05 -8.26
CA GLN A 133 7.75 10.71 -9.33
C GLN A 133 7.40 9.42 -10.08
N MET A 134 6.67 8.51 -9.46
CA MET A 134 6.20 7.26 -10.08
C MET A 134 4.90 7.44 -10.88
N ARG A 135 4.37 8.66 -10.91
CA ARG A 135 3.21 9.08 -11.69
C ARG A 135 3.65 9.74 -12.98
#